data_AF-A0A5A7NBJ3-F1
#
_entry.id   AF-A0A5A7NBJ3-F1
#
_cell.length_a   1.000
_cell.length_b   1.000
_cell.length_c   1.000
_cell.angle_alpha   90.00
_cell.angle_beta   90.00
_cell.angle_gamma   90.00
#
_symmetry.space_group_name_H-M   'P 1'
#
loop_
_entity.id
_entity.type
_entity.pdbx_description
1 polymer ?
#
loop_
_entity_poly.entity_id
_entity_poly.type
_entity_poly.pdbx_seq_one_letter_code
_entity_poly.pdbx_strand_id
1 'polypeptide(L)'
;MEQMARYVSLFHPSLMGLTGSPEQIKTATDAYRVYAQKSGDVSSDAYLVDHASMILLMDPDGQFVDFFSSRETPDDMVAVMRPLLKAAK
;
A
#
# COMPACT_ATOMS: atom_id res chain seq x y z
N MET A 1 10.21 8.89 -11.46
CA MET A 1 10.15 7.41 -11.53
C MET A 1 11.38 6.75 -10.92
N GLU A 2 12.58 7.26 -11.18
CA GLU A 2 13.85 6.70 -10.66
C GLU A 2 13.86 6.45 -9.14
N GLN A 3 13.35 7.38 -8.32
CA GLN A 3 13.36 7.23 -6.86
C GLN A 3 12.49 6.05 -6.38
N MET A 4 11.30 5.87 -6.96
CA MET A 4 10.41 4.76 -6.60
C MET A 4 11.05 3.41 -6.96
N ALA A 5 11.59 3.29 -8.18
CA ALA A 5 12.25 2.07 -8.64
C ALA A 5 13.48 1.72 -7.78
N ARG A 6 14.32 2.73 -7.46
CA ARG A 6 15.46 2.56 -6.55
C ARG A 6 15.00 2.11 -5.17
N TYR A 7 13.96 2.73 -4.61
CA TYR A 7 13.49 2.39 -3.27
C TYR A 7 12.99 0.94 -3.19
N VAL A 8 12.11 0.50 -4.10
CA VAL A 8 11.56 -0.85 -4.04
C VAL A 8 12.60 -1.94 -4.31
N SER A 9 13.66 -1.64 -5.08
CA SER A 9 14.77 -2.57 -5.33
C SER A 9 15.58 -2.94 -4.08
N LEU A 10 15.47 -2.17 -3.00
CA LEU A 10 16.14 -2.46 -1.72
C LEU A 10 15.43 -3.57 -0.93
N PHE A 11 14.24 -3.99 -1.37
CA PHE A 11 13.43 -5.00 -0.70
C PHE A 11 13.39 -6.30 -1.53
N HIS A 12 12.21 -6.83 -1.80
CA HIS A 12 12.02 -8.09 -2.51
C HIS A 12 11.82 -7.88 -4.02
N PRO A 13 12.36 -8.72 -4.93
CA PRO A 13 12.20 -8.56 -6.37
C PRO A 13 10.74 -8.56 -6.88
N SER A 14 9.81 -9.15 -6.12
CA SER A 14 8.38 -9.14 -6.43
C SER A 14 7.65 -7.86 -5.99
N LEU A 15 8.31 -6.96 -5.25
CA LEU A 15 7.70 -5.71 -4.82
C LEU A 15 7.66 -4.71 -5.99
N MET A 16 6.46 -4.30 -6.38
CA MET A 16 6.24 -3.31 -7.43
C MET A 16 5.89 -1.96 -6.83
N GLY A 17 6.64 -0.92 -7.19
CA GLY A 17 6.37 0.46 -6.80
C GLY A 17 5.57 1.19 -7.88
N LEU A 18 4.47 1.83 -7.48
CA LEU A 18 3.62 2.62 -8.38
C LEU A 18 3.70 4.10 -8.00
N THR A 19 3.70 4.98 -9.00
CA THR A 19 3.68 6.44 -8.84
C THR A 19 2.98 7.06 -10.06
N GLY A 20 2.51 8.30 -9.94
CA GLY A 20 1.86 9.02 -11.03
C GLY A 20 1.75 10.51 -10.80
N SER A 21 0.93 11.18 -11.61
CA SER A 21 0.53 12.57 -11.38
C SER A 21 -0.34 12.71 -10.11
N PRO A 22 -0.50 13.91 -9.54
CA PRO A 22 -1.40 14.14 -8.40
C PRO A 22 -2.83 13.64 -8.65
N GLU A 23 -3.34 13.77 -9.87
CA GLU A 23 -4.67 13.31 -10.26
C GLU A 23 -4.75 11.78 -10.25
N GLN A 24 -3.75 11.10 -10.80
CA GLN A 24 -3.68 9.63 -10.78
C GLN A 24 -3.57 9.08 -9.35
N ILE A 25 -2.77 9.74 -8.51
CA ILE A 25 -2.66 9.40 -7.09
C ILE A 25 -4.00 9.60 -6.40
N LYS A 26 -4.68 10.72 -6.64
CA LYS A 26 -6.01 11.00 -6.08
C LYS A 26 -7.03 9.93 -6.49
N THR A 27 -7.07 9.54 -7.76
CA THR A 27 -7.95 8.47 -8.25
C THR A 27 -7.68 7.17 -7.50
N ALA A 28 -6.42 6.81 -7.28
CA ALA A 28 -6.08 5.61 -6.52
C ALA A 28 -6.49 5.73 -5.05
N THR A 29 -6.18 6.85 -4.37
CA THR A 29 -6.53 7.02 -2.95
C THR A 29 -8.04 7.00 -2.73
N ASP A 30 -8.82 7.58 -3.65
CA ASP A 30 -10.29 7.54 -3.61
C ASP A 30 -10.83 6.11 -3.82
N ALA A 31 -10.29 5.37 -4.79
CA ALA A 31 -10.72 4.00 -5.11
C ALA A 31 -10.51 3.03 -3.94
N TYR A 32 -9.38 3.17 -3.24
CA TYR A 32 -9.06 2.35 -2.06
C TYR A 32 -9.55 2.96 -0.75
N ARG A 33 -10.20 4.14 -0.79
CA ARG A 33 -10.71 4.88 0.36
C ARG A 33 -9.65 5.12 1.44
N VAL A 34 -8.41 5.36 1.01
CA VAL A 34 -7.25 5.63 1.87
C VAL A 34 -6.96 7.12 1.93
N TYR A 35 -6.42 7.56 3.06
CA TYR A 35 -6.07 8.95 3.31
C TYR A 35 -4.58 9.18 3.10
N ALA A 36 -4.24 10.35 2.54
CA ALA A 36 -2.90 10.89 2.48
C ALA A 36 -2.95 12.43 2.52
N GLN A 37 -2.16 13.06 3.39
CA GLN A 37 -2.11 14.51 3.53
C GLN A 37 -0.72 14.96 3.95
N LYS A 38 -0.25 16.08 3.38
CA LYS A 38 0.98 16.72 3.86
C LYS A 38 0.81 17.20 5.31
N SER A 39 1.82 16.98 6.14
CA SER A 39 1.87 17.34 7.55
C SER A 39 3.26 17.91 7.92
N GLY A 40 3.35 18.52 9.11
CA GLY A 40 4.54 19.27 9.54
C GLY A 40 4.64 20.65 8.89
N ASP A 41 5.85 21.13 8.66
CA ASP A 41 6.08 22.36 7.90
C ASP A 41 5.92 22.10 6.41
N VAL A 42 4.70 22.30 5.90
CA VAL A 42 4.36 22.08 4.49
C VAL A 42 4.98 23.11 3.53
N SER A 43 5.63 24.16 4.07
CA SER A 43 6.38 25.14 3.28
C SER A 43 7.85 24.74 3.09
N SER A 44 8.34 23.77 3.86
CA SER A 44 9.66 23.17 3.70
C SER A 44 9.70 22.23 2.50
N ASP A 45 10.86 22.16 1.83
CA ASP A 45 11.15 21.15 0.80
C ASP A 45 11.19 19.72 1.38
N ALA A 46 11.33 19.60 2.70
CA ALA A 46 11.26 18.36 3.45
C ALA A 46 10.05 18.40 4.40
N TYR A 47 8.91 17.90 3.92
CA TYR A 47 7.68 17.77 4.69
C TYR A 47 7.32 16.29 4.92
N LEU A 48 6.41 16.04 5.86
CA LEU A 48 5.89 14.71 6.16
C LEU A 48 4.55 14.48 5.47
N VAL A 49 4.16 13.23 5.31
CA VAL A 49 2.85 12.85 4.80
C VAL A 49 2.19 11.92 5.79
N ASP A 50 1.13 12.40 6.43
CA ASP A 50 0.22 11.56 7.19
C ASP A 50 -0.53 10.68 6.18
N HIS A 51 -0.55 9.38 6.42
CA HIS A 51 -1.15 8.42 5.49
C HIS A 51 -1.74 7.23 6.23
N ALA A 52 -2.70 6.55 5.58
CA ALA A 52 -3.22 5.29 6.05
C ALA A 52 -2.09 4.23 6.10
N SER A 53 -1.67 3.88 7.32
CA SER A 53 -0.59 2.90 7.56
C SER A 53 -1.16 1.49 7.63
N MET A 54 -1.60 0.96 6.49
CA MET A 54 -2.18 -0.38 6.35
C MET A 54 -1.79 -1.03 5.02
N ILE A 55 -1.75 -2.36 5.01
CA ILE A 55 -1.64 -3.19 3.81
C ILE A 55 -3.03 -3.71 3.48
N LEU A 56 -3.51 -3.46 2.27
CA LEU A 56 -4.80 -3.99 1.80
C LEU A 56 -4.59 -5.33 1.08
N LEU A 57 -5.36 -6.35 1.46
CA LEU A 57 -5.39 -7.64 0.79
C LEU A 57 -6.56 -7.66 -0.20
N MET A 58 -6.23 -7.84 -1.47
CA MET A 58 -7.18 -7.94 -2.57
C MET A 58 -7.18 -9.36 -3.15
N ASP A 59 -8.32 -9.81 -3.65
CA ASP A 59 -8.42 -11.05 -4.41
C ASP A 59 -8.00 -10.87 -5.89
N PRO A 60 -7.91 -11.95 -6.69
CA PRO A 60 -7.55 -11.86 -8.10
C PRO A 60 -8.52 -11.05 -8.98
N ASP A 61 -9.78 -10.89 -8.55
CA ASP A 61 -10.80 -10.09 -9.23
C ASP A 61 -10.78 -8.62 -8.78
N GLY A 62 -9.81 -8.25 -7.93
CA GLY A 62 -9.62 -6.90 -7.41
C GLY A 62 -10.62 -6.52 -6.34
N GLN A 63 -11.31 -7.48 -5.71
CA GLN A 63 -12.20 -7.22 -4.58
C GLN A 63 -11.42 -7.17 -3.27
N PHE A 64 -11.85 -6.29 -2.37
CA PHE A 64 -11.28 -6.18 -1.04
C PHE A 64 -11.61 -7.43 -0.21
N VAL A 65 -10.59 -8.00 0.42
CA VAL A 65 -10.74 -9.18 1.29
C VAL A 65 -10.53 -8.81 2.76
N ASP A 66 -9.39 -8.19 3.06
CA ASP A 66 -9.00 -7.82 4.42
C ASP A 66 -7.91 -6.73 4.43
N PHE A 67 -7.51 -6.25 5.61
CA PHE A 67 -6.35 -5.38 5.77
C PHE A 67 -5.45 -5.82 6.92
N PHE A 68 -4.17 -5.47 6.84
CA PHE A 68 -3.19 -5.64 7.91
C PHE A 68 -2.69 -4.27 8.36
N SER A 69 -2.66 -4.05 9.67
CA SER A 69 -2.03 -2.87 10.28
C SER A 69 -0.54 -3.12 10.52
N SER A 70 0.09 -2.24 11.29
CA SER A 70 1.48 -2.41 11.73
C SER A 70 1.65 -3.40 12.89
N ARG A 71 0.57 -4.05 13.35
CA ARG A 71 0.58 -4.92 14.53
C ARG A 71 0.71 -6.41 14.19
N GLU A 72 0.33 -6.78 12.98
CA GLU A 72 0.29 -8.16 12.52
C GLU A 72 1.71 -8.65 12.19
N THR A 73 2.03 -9.85 12.66
CA THR A 73 3.27 -10.55 12.30
C THR A 73 3.12 -11.28 10.97
N PRO A 74 4.21 -11.71 10.32
CA PRO A 74 4.13 -12.55 9.12
C PRO A 74 3.29 -13.82 9.31
N ASP A 75 3.34 -14.44 10.50
CA ASP A 75 2.56 -15.64 10.81
C ASP A 75 1.06 -15.33 10.90
N ASP A 76 0.68 -14.17 11.46
CA ASP A 76 -0.71 -13.71 11.50
C ASP A 76 -1.25 -13.49 10.07
N MET A 77 -0.47 -12.82 9.21
CA MET A 77 -0.83 -12.60 7.82
C MET A 77 -1.00 -13.92 7.05
N VAL A 78 -0.08 -14.87 7.25
CA VAL A 78 -0.15 -16.20 6.60
C VAL A 78 -1.39 -16.98 7.07
N ALA A 79 -1.76 -16.88 8.35
CA ALA A 79 -2.95 -17.53 8.88
C ALA A 79 -4.23 -17.03 8.19
N VAL A 80 -4.30 -15.72 7.87
CA VAL A 80 -5.40 -15.11 7.11
C VAL A 80 -5.37 -15.52 5.64
N MET A 81 -4.21 -15.47 4.99
CA MET A 81 -4.10 -15.71 3.54
C MET A 81 -4.30 -17.18 3.15
N ARG A 82 -3.86 -18.13 3.97
CA ARG A 82 -3.80 -19.56 3.59
C ARG A 82 -5.18 -20.19 3.28
N PRO A 83 -6.27 -19.92 4.02
CA PRO A 83 -7.60 -20.37 3.65
C PRO A 83 -8.12 -19.74 2.35
N LEU A 84 -7.85 -18.45 2.12
CA LEU A 84 -8.30 -17.71 0.94
C LEU A 84 -7.71 -18.28 -0.35
N LEU A 85 -6.44 -18.68 -0.31
CA LEU A 85 -5.76 -19.33 -1.44
C LEU A 85 -6.36 -20.69 -1.84
N LYS A 86 -7.03 -21.38 -0.91
CA LYS A 86 -7.71 -22.66 -1.20
C LYS A 86 -9.07 -22.44 -1.85
N ALA A 87 -9.75 -21.34 -1.51
CA ALA A 87 -11.06 -21.00 -2.03
C ALA A 87 -11.02 -20.39 -3.44
N ALA A 88 -9.88 -19.81 -3.83
CA ALA A 88 -9.65 -19.23 -5.16
C ALA A 88 -9.25 -20.26 -6.25
N LYS A 89 -9.39 -21.57 -5.97
CA LYS A 89 -9.22 -22.67 -6.94
C LYS A 89 -10.58 -23.18 -7.40
#